data_AF-A0A090LD18-F1
#
_entry.id   AF-A0A090LD18-F1
#
_cell.length_a   1.000
_cell.length_b   1.000
_cell.length_c   1.000
_cell.angle_alpha   90.00
_cell.angle_beta   90.00
_cell.angle_gamma   90.00
#
_symmetry.space_group_name_H-M   'P 1'
#
loop_
_entity.id
_entity.type
_entity.pdbx_description
1 polymer ?
#
loop_
_entity_poly.entity_id
_entity_poly.type
_entity_poly.pdbx_seq_one_letter_code
_entity_poly.pdbx_strand_id
1 'polypeptide(L)'
;MCGKKQFNLNTFSPNDAMSYSFNSDIWSLGVVIIQTVSYYPFEKFQQLPETFAQGMVEDDKCFSEYLEDYFQLRARLNYASKGHDLEKLLNDHILVQHENERLSALLLRDFLIQNSWCDKDLTVDKEKIVKNLIEVVDVTNKHKLGSFGPNFEVFLSPYDKYTKYQVNGNHFDLSGTKLKIKIVFQSYNILTCTITCNDDTAIWRILFQAKEKDIFSIIDVLRIFISIQGNVKSVISKLRNSNELKEVVSCSSKVKIDSQEDVVIEVSN
;
A
#
# COMPACT_ATOMS: atom_id res chain seq x y z
N MET A 1 -7.67 14.47 -13.15
CA MET A 1 -7.03 15.50 -14.02
C MET A 1 -6.31 16.51 -13.13
N CYS A 2 -5.29 17.24 -13.62
CA CYS A 2 -4.69 18.32 -12.82
C CYS A 2 -5.62 19.55 -12.77
N GLY A 3 -5.44 20.40 -11.75
CA GLY A 3 -6.31 21.58 -11.53
C GLY A 3 -6.38 22.53 -12.74
N LYS A 4 -5.25 22.81 -13.41
CA LYS A 4 -5.22 23.65 -14.63
C LYS A 4 -6.03 23.06 -15.78
N LYS A 5 -5.97 21.73 -15.97
CA LYS A 5 -6.72 21.05 -17.04
C LYS A 5 -8.22 21.07 -16.75
N GLN A 6 -8.61 20.86 -15.49
CA GLN A 6 -10.00 21.01 -15.07
C GLN A 6 -10.52 22.44 -15.24
N PHE A 7 -9.71 23.44 -14.88
CA PHE A 7 -10.04 24.85 -15.08
C PHE A 7 -10.26 25.17 -16.57
N ASN A 8 -9.27 24.85 -17.42
CA ASN A 8 -9.34 25.13 -18.86
C ASN A 8 -10.51 24.41 -19.55
N LEU A 9 -10.85 23.19 -19.14
CA LEU A 9 -12.01 22.46 -19.68
C LEU A 9 -13.35 23.10 -19.32
N ASN A 10 -13.42 23.78 -18.18
CA ASN A 10 -14.62 24.47 -17.70
C ASN A 10 -14.64 25.97 -18.07
N THR A 11 -13.65 26.45 -18.82
CA THR A 11 -13.55 27.85 -19.23
C THR A 11 -14.31 28.08 -20.54
N PHE A 12 -15.15 29.12 -20.58
CA PHE A 12 -15.98 29.43 -21.76
C PHE A 12 -15.24 30.15 -22.90
N SER A 13 -14.10 30.77 -22.60
CA SER A 13 -13.33 31.61 -23.54
C SER A 13 -11.86 31.17 -23.59
N PRO A 14 -11.27 31.00 -24.78
CA PRO A 14 -9.84 30.70 -24.91
C PRO A 14 -8.92 31.75 -24.27
N ASN A 15 -9.37 33.00 -24.13
CA ASN A 15 -8.57 34.08 -23.54
C ASN A 15 -8.47 33.98 -22.02
N ASP A 16 -9.42 33.29 -21.38
CA ASP A 16 -9.44 33.11 -19.93
C ASP A 16 -8.75 31.78 -19.53
N ALA A 17 -8.34 30.98 -20.50
CA ALA A 17 -7.66 29.72 -20.26
C ALA A 17 -6.26 29.96 -19.67
N MET A 18 -5.90 29.18 -18.65
CA MET A 18 -4.56 29.20 -18.07
C MET A 18 -3.54 28.67 -19.09
N SER A 19 -2.35 29.26 -19.10
CA SER A 19 -1.23 28.79 -19.90
C SER A 19 -0.92 27.32 -19.59
N TYR A 20 -0.95 26.50 -20.63
CA TYR A 20 -0.80 25.06 -20.55
C TYR A 20 0.62 24.63 -20.93
N SER A 21 1.20 23.66 -20.22
CA SER A 21 2.48 23.06 -20.58
C SER A 21 2.40 21.53 -20.56
N PHE A 22 3.34 20.85 -21.21
CA PHE A 22 3.43 19.39 -21.20
C PHE A 22 3.56 18.80 -19.77
N ASN A 23 4.08 19.57 -18.80
CA ASN A 23 4.14 19.15 -17.40
C ASN A 23 2.74 18.98 -16.78
N SER A 24 1.71 19.59 -17.36
CA SER A 24 0.31 19.34 -16.97
C SER A 24 -0.22 17.97 -17.45
N ASP A 25 0.29 17.43 -18.56
CA ASP A 25 -0.05 16.08 -19.01
C ASP A 25 0.68 14.99 -18.21
N ILE A 26 1.87 15.28 -17.68
CA ILE A 26 2.62 14.37 -16.80
C ILE A 26 1.80 13.98 -15.57
N TRP A 27 1.06 14.91 -14.97
CA TRP A 27 0.10 14.58 -13.90
C TRP A 27 -0.95 13.57 -14.36
N SER A 28 -1.48 13.74 -15.57
CA SER A 28 -2.52 12.85 -16.11
C SER A 28 -1.97 11.44 -16.31
N LEU A 29 -0.70 11.30 -16.67
CA LEU A 29 -0.01 10.01 -16.72
C LEU A 29 0.07 9.37 -15.32
N GLY A 30 0.42 10.13 -14.28
CA GLY A 30 0.43 9.63 -12.90
C GLY A 30 -0.93 9.08 -12.46
N VAL A 31 -2.01 9.76 -12.83
CA VAL A 31 -3.39 9.29 -12.58
C VAL A 31 -3.67 7.98 -13.33
N VAL A 32 -3.25 7.85 -14.59
CA VAL A 32 -3.41 6.60 -15.36
C VAL A 32 -2.64 5.45 -14.72
N ILE A 33 -1.41 5.71 -14.26
CA ILE A 33 -0.60 4.71 -13.55
C ILE A 33 -1.33 4.24 -12.29
N ILE A 34 -1.80 5.15 -11.45
CA ILE A 34 -2.58 4.81 -10.24
C ILE A 34 -3.79 3.97 -10.60
N GLN A 35 -4.59 4.39 -11.58
CA GLN A 35 -5.81 3.68 -11.99
C GLN A 35 -5.50 2.27 -12.48
N THR A 36 -4.39 2.10 -13.18
CA THR A 36 -3.96 0.77 -13.67
C THR A 36 -3.55 -0.11 -12.50
N VAL A 37 -2.80 0.44 -11.55
CA VAL A 37 -2.39 -0.28 -10.32
C VAL A 37 -3.59 -0.60 -9.41
N SER A 38 -4.68 0.19 -9.47
CA SER A 38 -5.82 0.11 -8.53
C SER A 38 -7.15 -0.35 -9.15
N TYR A 39 -7.10 -1.02 -10.30
CA TYR A 39 -8.24 -1.30 -11.21
C TYR A 39 -9.50 -1.95 -10.59
N TYR A 40 -9.47 -2.49 -9.37
CA TYR A 40 -10.57 -3.29 -8.84
C TYR A 40 -11.83 -2.48 -8.47
N PRO A 41 -12.96 -2.68 -9.19
CA PRO A 41 -14.12 -1.79 -9.14
C PRO A 41 -14.93 -1.88 -7.83
N PHE A 42 -14.72 -2.91 -7.03
CA PHE A 42 -15.43 -3.12 -5.75
C PHE A 42 -14.68 -2.57 -4.53
N GLU A 43 -13.48 -2.01 -4.71
CA GLU A 43 -12.64 -1.51 -3.62
C GLU A 43 -12.61 0.03 -3.57
N LYS A 44 -13.79 0.66 -3.68
CA LYS A 44 -13.91 2.14 -3.68
C LYS A 44 -13.26 2.81 -2.47
N PHE A 45 -13.17 2.12 -1.33
CA PHE A 45 -12.55 2.63 -0.09
C PHE A 45 -11.01 2.53 -0.06
N GLN A 46 -10.39 2.06 -1.13
CA GLN A 46 -8.94 1.90 -1.27
C GLN A 46 -8.41 2.49 -2.59
N GLN A 47 -9.31 3.04 -3.41
CA GLN A 47 -8.98 3.88 -4.55
C GLN A 47 -8.86 5.32 -4.08
N LEU A 48 -7.96 6.09 -4.68
CA LEU A 48 -7.95 7.53 -4.46
C LEU A 48 -9.28 8.13 -4.94
N PRO A 49 -9.90 9.02 -4.16
CA PRO A 49 -11.11 9.70 -4.58
C PRO A 49 -10.81 10.52 -5.84
N GLU A 50 -11.81 10.72 -6.70
CA GLU A 50 -11.62 11.50 -7.94
C GLU A 50 -11.09 12.93 -7.67
N THR A 51 -11.35 13.44 -6.47
CA THR A 51 -10.93 14.74 -5.96
C THR A 51 -9.59 14.72 -5.20
N PHE A 52 -8.84 13.61 -5.17
CA PHE A 52 -7.60 13.53 -4.38
C PHE A 52 -6.59 14.62 -4.73
N ALA A 53 -6.54 15.04 -6.00
CA ALA A 53 -5.69 16.12 -6.47
C ALA A 53 -6.00 17.45 -5.77
N GLN A 54 -7.28 17.71 -5.52
CA GLN A 54 -7.75 18.87 -4.77
C GLN A 54 -7.44 18.72 -3.29
N GLY A 55 -7.71 17.54 -2.71
CA GLY A 55 -7.38 17.26 -1.31
C GLY A 55 -5.90 17.42 -0.98
N MET A 56 -5.00 16.97 -1.87
CA MET A 56 -3.55 17.19 -1.70
C MET A 56 -3.18 18.67 -1.60
N VAL A 57 -3.80 19.52 -2.43
CA VAL A 57 -3.56 20.97 -2.44
C VAL A 57 -4.18 21.65 -1.23
N GLU A 58 -5.41 21.27 -0.85
CA GLU A 58 -6.12 21.85 0.30
C GLU A 58 -5.47 21.49 1.63
N ASP A 59 -4.96 20.27 1.76
CA ASP A 59 -4.32 19.77 2.98
C ASP A 59 -2.80 20.03 3.02
N ASP A 60 -2.23 20.64 1.98
CA ASP A 60 -0.77 20.84 1.79
C ASP A 60 0.05 19.54 1.97
N LYS A 61 -0.48 18.43 1.43
CA LYS A 61 0.14 17.10 1.52
C LYS A 61 0.83 16.70 0.23
N CYS A 62 2.01 16.08 0.34
CA CYS A 62 2.62 15.39 -0.79
C CYS A 62 1.89 14.06 -1.07
N PHE A 63 2.18 13.45 -2.22
CA PHE A 63 1.48 12.22 -2.64
C PHE A 63 1.70 11.07 -1.65
N SER A 64 2.93 10.89 -1.17
CA SER A 64 3.27 9.85 -0.20
C SER A 64 2.54 10.01 1.14
N GLU A 65 2.38 11.24 1.62
CA GLU A 65 1.60 11.54 2.83
C GLU A 65 0.11 11.29 2.61
N TYR A 66 -0.39 11.64 1.42
CA TYR A 66 -1.79 11.37 1.07
C TYR A 66 -2.08 9.86 0.98
N LEU A 67 -1.08 9.04 0.63
CA LEU A 67 -1.22 7.57 0.58
C LEU A 67 -1.24 6.88 1.95
N GLU A 68 -0.95 7.57 3.06
CA GLU A 68 -0.97 6.95 4.39
C GLU A 68 -2.35 6.35 4.72
N ASP A 69 -3.43 6.96 4.24
CA ASP A 69 -4.79 6.49 4.45
C ASP A 69 -5.22 5.40 3.44
N TYR A 70 -4.42 5.13 2.40
CA TYR A 70 -4.74 4.24 1.27
C TYR A 70 -3.77 3.05 1.19
N PHE A 71 -3.74 2.26 2.27
CA PHE A 71 -2.80 1.15 2.47
C PHE A 71 -2.71 0.15 1.30
N GLN A 72 -3.85 -0.23 0.70
CA GLN A 72 -3.86 -1.19 -0.41
C GLN A 72 -3.26 -0.61 -1.69
N LEU A 73 -3.52 0.67 -1.98
CA LEU A 73 -2.88 1.34 -3.11
C LEU A 73 -1.36 1.41 -2.90
N ARG A 74 -0.92 1.74 -1.68
CA ARG A 74 0.50 1.76 -1.33
C ARG A 74 1.17 0.39 -1.48
N ALA A 75 0.53 -0.68 -1.02
CA ALA A 75 1.03 -2.05 -1.17
C ALA A 75 1.17 -2.45 -2.65
N ARG A 76 0.19 -2.09 -3.48
CA ARG A 76 0.20 -2.38 -4.92
C ARG A 76 1.28 -1.62 -5.67
N LEU A 77 1.47 -0.34 -5.35
CA LEU A 77 2.57 0.47 -5.91
C LEU A 77 3.93 -0.17 -5.61
N ASN A 78 4.12 -0.66 -4.38
CA ASN A 78 5.35 -1.35 -3.99
C ASN A 78 5.55 -2.68 -4.73
N TYR A 79 4.48 -3.45 -4.95
CA TYR A 79 4.55 -4.71 -5.69
C TYR A 79 4.87 -4.50 -7.17
N ALA A 80 4.25 -3.49 -7.81
CA ALA A 80 4.43 -3.19 -9.23
C ALA A 80 5.89 -2.89 -9.61
N SER A 81 6.65 -2.20 -8.74
CA SER A 81 8.06 -1.85 -8.99
C SER A 81 9.09 -2.61 -8.16
N LYS A 82 8.72 -3.73 -7.52
CA LYS A 82 9.62 -4.49 -6.62
C LYS A 82 10.28 -3.60 -5.55
N GLY A 83 9.52 -2.70 -4.93
CA GLY A 83 10.01 -1.75 -3.93
C GLY A 83 9.43 -0.35 -4.12
N HIS A 84 10.08 0.65 -3.53
CA HIS A 84 9.56 2.02 -3.42
C HIS A 84 9.73 2.90 -4.68
N ASP A 85 10.28 2.38 -5.77
CA ASP A 85 10.71 3.20 -6.90
C ASP A 85 9.54 3.88 -7.62
N LEU A 86 8.39 3.20 -7.77
CA LEU A 86 7.20 3.78 -8.38
C LEU A 86 6.51 4.80 -7.47
N GLU A 87 6.36 4.50 -6.17
CA GLU A 87 5.83 5.44 -5.17
C GLU A 87 6.66 6.72 -5.15
N LYS A 88 7.99 6.57 -5.14
CA LYS A 88 8.95 7.68 -5.16
C LYS A 88 8.89 8.49 -6.44
N LEU A 89 8.87 7.85 -7.62
CA LEU A 89 8.72 8.56 -8.90
C LEU A 89 7.42 9.37 -8.94
N LEU A 90 6.32 8.76 -8.49
CA LEU A 90 5.03 9.44 -8.44
C LEU A 90 5.09 10.65 -7.51
N ASN A 91 5.64 10.49 -6.31
CA ASN A 91 5.73 11.55 -5.31
C ASN A 91 6.66 12.70 -5.70
N ASP A 92 7.89 12.39 -6.11
CA ASP A 92 8.95 13.39 -6.25
C ASP A 92 8.83 14.16 -7.57
N HIS A 93 8.14 13.59 -8.56
CA HIS A 93 8.34 14.00 -9.96
C HIS A 93 7.10 14.02 -10.87
N ILE A 94 6.03 13.29 -10.56
CA ILE A 94 4.85 13.19 -11.44
C ILE A 94 3.62 13.85 -10.81
N LEU A 95 3.26 13.43 -9.60
CA LEU A 95 2.11 13.91 -8.83
C LEU A 95 2.51 15.04 -7.88
N VAL A 96 3.38 15.93 -8.37
CA VAL A 96 3.80 17.14 -7.66
C VAL A 96 2.78 18.25 -7.91
N GLN A 97 2.41 18.99 -6.87
CA GLN A 97 1.40 20.04 -6.97
C GLN A 97 1.86 21.16 -7.92
N HIS A 98 3.11 21.59 -7.79
CA HIS A 98 3.72 22.62 -8.64
C HIS A 98 4.17 22.06 -9.99
N GLU A 99 3.70 22.67 -11.08
CA GLU A 99 3.94 22.18 -12.44
C GLU A 99 5.41 22.28 -12.89
N ASN A 100 6.13 23.30 -12.40
CA ASN A 100 7.55 23.53 -12.69
C ASN A 100 8.49 22.51 -12.01
N GLU A 101 8.01 21.81 -10.98
CA GLU A 101 8.76 20.79 -10.25
C GLU A 101 8.55 19.39 -10.85
N ARG A 102 7.57 19.22 -11.73
CA ARG A 102 7.33 17.96 -12.44
C ARG A 102 8.41 17.71 -13.49
N LEU A 103 8.69 16.43 -13.73
CA LEU A 103 9.57 16.03 -14.82
C LEU A 103 9.02 16.50 -16.17
N SER A 104 9.93 16.94 -17.04
CA SER A 104 9.62 17.12 -18.45
C SER A 104 9.45 15.75 -19.12
N ALA A 105 8.74 15.71 -20.25
CA ALA A 105 8.55 14.47 -21.01
C ALA A 105 9.87 13.79 -21.42
N LEU A 106 10.91 14.58 -21.73
CA LEU A 106 12.24 14.07 -22.07
C LEU A 106 12.91 13.38 -20.88
N LEU A 107 12.89 14.02 -19.71
CA LEU A 107 13.51 13.45 -18.51
C LEU A 107 12.72 12.23 -18.01
N LEU A 108 11.39 12.26 -18.10
CA LEU A 108 10.56 11.10 -17.78
C LEU A 108 10.88 9.92 -18.70
N ARG A 109 10.99 10.14 -20.01
CA ARG A 109 11.41 9.10 -20.97
C ARG A 109 12.73 8.47 -20.53
N ASP A 110 13.72 9.28 -20.22
CA ASP A 110 15.05 8.79 -19.85
C ASP A 110 14.99 7.98 -18.53
N PHE A 111 14.18 8.41 -17.57
CA PHE A 111 13.92 7.67 -16.34
C PHE A 111 13.27 6.30 -16.62
N LEU A 112 12.23 6.25 -17.45
CA LEU A 112 11.54 5.01 -17.80
C LEU A 112 12.48 4.01 -18.50
N ILE A 113 13.34 4.51 -19.39
CA ILE A 113 14.37 3.70 -20.06
C ILE A 113 15.40 3.17 -19.06
N GLN A 114 15.90 4.01 -18.15
CA GLN A 114 16.89 3.60 -17.15
C GLN A 114 16.37 2.50 -16.22
N ASN A 115 15.10 2.58 -15.83
CA ASN A 115 14.43 1.58 -15.00
C ASN A 115 13.97 0.35 -15.79
N SER A 116 14.26 0.27 -17.10
CA SER A 116 13.83 -0.82 -17.98
C SER A 116 12.31 -0.97 -18.06
N TRP A 117 11.56 0.12 -17.86
CA TRP A 117 10.11 0.18 -18.00
C TRP A 117 9.69 0.57 -19.43
N CYS A 118 10.62 1.10 -20.22
CA CYS A 118 10.44 1.42 -21.63
C CYS A 118 11.68 1.00 -22.44
N ASP A 119 11.47 0.53 -23.67
CA ASP A 119 12.57 0.24 -24.60
C ASP A 119 13.28 1.56 -24.99
N LYS A 120 14.59 1.46 -25.24
CA LYS A 120 15.42 2.60 -25.72
C LYS A 120 14.99 3.09 -27.10
N ASP A 121 14.45 2.18 -27.89
CA ASP A 121 13.96 2.45 -29.23
C ASP A 121 12.44 2.69 -29.19
N LEU A 122 12.05 3.96 -29.23
CA LEU A 122 10.64 4.37 -29.27
C LEU A 122 9.98 4.16 -30.64
N THR A 123 10.76 3.78 -31.67
CA THR A 123 10.20 3.43 -32.99
C THR A 123 9.63 2.02 -33.02
N VAL A 124 9.92 1.23 -31.98
CA VAL A 124 9.22 -0.03 -31.73
C VAL A 124 7.77 0.29 -31.39
N ASP A 125 6.87 -0.36 -32.12
CA ASP A 125 5.42 -0.15 -32.13
C ASP A 125 4.87 0.38 -30.80
N LYS A 126 4.16 1.51 -30.83
CA LYS A 126 3.56 2.16 -29.65
C LYS A 126 2.80 1.14 -28.78
N GLU A 127 2.22 0.13 -29.41
CA GLU A 127 1.58 -1.01 -28.77
C GLU A 127 2.50 -1.77 -27.81
N LYS A 128 3.77 -1.98 -28.17
CA LYS A 128 4.75 -2.69 -27.34
C LYS A 128 5.17 -1.89 -26.12
N ILE A 129 5.30 -0.56 -26.24
CA ILE A 129 5.60 0.33 -25.10
C ILE A 129 4.43 0.29 -24.11
N VAL A 130 3.20 0.45 -24.62
CA VAL A 130 1.99 0.37 -23.80
C VAL A 130 1.86 -1.00 -23.15
N LYS A 131 2.12 -2.09 -23.89
CA LYS A 131 2.10 -3.45 -23.37
C LYS A 131 3.12 -3.68 -22.26
N ASN A 132 4.36 -3.23 -22.43
CA ASN A 132 5.41 -3.36 -21.41
C ASN A 132 5.09 -2.54 -20.15
N LEU A 133 4.60 -1.31 -20.33
CA LEU A 133 4.18 -0.47 -19.20
C LEU A 133 3.03 -1.14 -18.45
N ILE A 134 1.97 -1.56 -19.16
CA ILE A 134 0.86 -2.33 -18.58
C ILE A 134 1.41 -3.58 -17.91
N GLU A 135 2.32 -4.32 -18.53
CA GLU A 135 2.93 -5.51 -17.92
C GLU A 135 3.58 -5.22 -16.58
N VAL A 136 4.22 -4.06 -16.38
CA VAL A 136 4.81 -3.64 -15.10
C VAL A 136 3.74 -3.18 -14.10
N VAL A 137 2.78 -2.34 -14.53
CA VAL A 137 1.83 -1.71 -13.59
C VAL A 137 0.59 -2.56 -13.29
N ASP A 138 0.26 -3.52 -14.16
CA ASP A 138 -0.89 -4.42 -14.07
C ASP A 138 -0.52 -5.76 -13.42
N VAL A 139 0.75 -5.96 -13.02
CA VAL A 139 1.23 -7.19 -12.36
C VAL A 139 0.30 -7.61 -11.21
N THR A 140 -0.13 -6.66 -10.38
CA THR A 140 -1.02 -6.91 -9.23
C THR A 140 -2.39 -7.47 -9.64
N ASN A 141 -2.93 -7.03 -10.78
CA ASN A 141 -4.25 -7.46 -11.24
C ASN A 141 -4.18 -8.78 -12.02
N LYS A 142 -3.11 -9.02 -12.79
CA LYS A 142 -2.92 -10.25 -13.57
C LYS A 142 -2.95 -11.52 -12.74
N HIS A 143 -2.39 -11.47 -11.53
CA HIS A 143 -2.33 -12.63 -10.63
C HIS A 143 -3.65 -12.93 -9.91
N LYS A 144 -4.67 -12.07 -10.05
CA LYS A 144 -5.90 -12.14 -9.25
C LYS A 144 -7.20 -12.19 -10.07
N LEU A 145 -7.10 -12.10 -11.40
CA LEU A 145 -8.21 -12.40 -12.32
C LEU A 145 -8.68 -13.86 -12.12
N GLY A 146 -9.90 -14.03 -11.59
CA GLY A 146 -10.54 -15.35 -11.38
C GLY A 146 -10.62 -15.83 -9.93
N SER A 147 -10.13 -15.05 -8.96
CA SER A 147 -10.30 -15.36 -7.53
C SER A 147 -11.61 -14.77 -6.98
N PHE A 148 -12.47 -15.60 -6.39
CA PHE A 148 -13.76 -15.20 -5.80
C PHE A 148 -13.62 -14.61 -4.38
N GLY A 149 -12.50 -13.93 -4.08
CA GLY A 149 -12.19 -13.39 -2.75
C GLY A 149 -11.95 -11.88 -2.76
N PRO A 150 -11.87 -11.24 -1.57
CA PRO A 150 -11.44 -9.85 -1.45
C PRO A 150 -10.04 -9.67 -2.07
N ASN A 151 -9.86 -8.63 -2.90
CA ASN A 151 -8.68 -8.47 -3.74
C ASN A 151 -7.53 -7.72 -3.04
N PHE A 152 -7.23 -8.06 -1.80
CA PHE A 152 -6.20 -7.35 -1.05
C PHE A 152 -4.79 -7.79 -1.48
N GLU A 153 -3.88 -6.84 -1.72
CA GLU A 153 -2.45 -7.11 -1.62
C GLU A 153 -2.09 -7.25 -0.15
N VAL A 154 -1.34 -8.31 0.15
CA VAL A 154 -0.73 -8.49 1.46
C VAL A 154 0.18 -7.31 1.68
N PHE A 155 -0.03 -6.62 2.80
CA PHE A 155 0.86 -5.56 3.22
C PHE A 155 2.27 -6.14 3.33
N LEU A 156 3.23 -5.64 2.56
CA LEU A 156 4.64 -5.85 2.87
C LEU A 156 4.84 -5.17 4.21
N SER A 157 4.93 -6.00 5.25
CA SER A 157 5.06 -5.52 6.61
C SER A 157 6.26 -4.58 6.70
N PRO A 158 6.32 -3.58 7.60
CA PRO A 158 7.56 -2.85 7.85
C PRO A 158 8.72 -3.80 8.24
N TYR A 159 8.45 -5.06 8.57
CA TYR A 159 9.43 -6.14 8.72
C TYR A 159 10.06 -6.62 7.40
N ASP A 160 9.44 -6.41 6.23
CA ASP A 160 10.07 -6.71 4.94
C ASP A 160 11.23 -5.76 4.63
N LYS A 161 11.23 -4.53 5.18
CA LYS A 161 12.45 -3.68 5.20
C LYS A 161 13.57 -4.23 6.08
N TYR A 162 13.25 -5.13 7.02
CA TYR A 162 14.20 -5.76 7.93
C TYR A 162 14.42 -7.26 7.61
N THR A 163 14.04 -7.74 6.43
CA THR A 163 14.34 -9.12 5.98
C THR A 163 15.83 -9.38 5.74
N LYS A 164 16.70 -8.38 5.92
CA LYS A 164 18.03 -8.61 6.49
C LYS A 164 17.97 -8.34 7.99
N TYR A 165 17.60 -9.36 8.75
CA TYR A 165 17.77 -9.42 10.20
C TYR A 165 19.28 -9.41 10.52
N GLN A 166 19.93 -8.27 10.33
CA GLN A 166 21.26 -7.98 10.86
C GLN A 166 21.13 -6.89 11.89
N VAL A 167 20.81 -7.29 13.11
CA VAL A 167 21.31 -6.61 14.30
C VAL A 167 21.74 -7.71 15.26
N ASN A 168 23.04 -8.01 15.21
CA ASN A 168 23.83 -8.83 16.13
C ASN A 168 23.56 -10.36 16.16
N GLY A 169 24.17 -11.06 15.20
CA GLY A 169 25.12 -12.12 15.55
C GLY A 169 24.62 -13.56 15.78
N ASN A 170 23.33 -13.84 15.91
CA ASN A 170 22.82 -15.22 15.95
C ASN A 170 21.70 -15.43 14.93
N HIS A 171 21.99 -16.17 13.85
CA HIS A 171 21.02 -16.53 12.82
C HIS A 171 20.06 -17.60 13.34
N PHE A 172 18.97 -17.17 13.96
CA PHE A 172 17.79 -18.01 14.13
C PHE A 172 16.88 -17.79 12.91
N ASP A 173 16.82 -18.77 12.02
CA ASP A 173 15.86 -18.75 10.92
C ASP A 173 14.47 -19.07 11.48
N LEU A 174 13.61 -18.06 11.48
CA LEU A 174 12.22 -18.18 11.91
C LEU A 174 11.26 -18.27 10.72
N SER A 175 11.78 -18.36 9.49
CA SER A 175 10.95 -18.58 8.31
C SER A 175 10.21 -19.92 8.45
N GLY A 176 8.89 -19.89 8.19
CA GLY A 176 8.03 -21.05 8.41
C GLY A 176 7.54 -21.26 9.85
N THR A 177 8.01 -20.48 10.83
CA THR A 177 7.43 -20.51 12.19
C THR A 177 5.98 -20.04 12.12
N LYS A 178 5.07 -20.86 12.65
CA LYS A 178 3.64 -20.54 12.70
C LYS A 178 3.31 -19.91 14.04
N LEU A 179 2.67 -18.75 14.02
CA LEU A 179 2.16 -18.10 15.22
C LEU A 179 0.63 -18.15 15.19
N LYS A 180 0.03 -18.51 16.31
CA LYS A 180 -1.41 -18.47 16.51
C LYS A 180 -1.76 -17.12 17.13
N ILE A 181 -2.68 -16.42 16.48
CA ILE A 181 -3.22 -15.14 16.93
C ILE A 181 -4.68 -15.35 17.30
N LYS A 182 -5.02 -14.98 18.52
CA LYS A 182 -6.37 -15.00 19.05
C LYS A 182 -6.76 -13.57 19.39
N ILE A 183 -7.86 -13.12 18.80
CA ILE A 183 -8.43 -11.80 19.04
C ILE A 183 -9.80 -12.02 19.70
N VAL A 184 -9.92 -11.57 20.94
CA VAL A 184 -11.11 -11.76 21.78
C VAL A 184 -11.80 -10.42 21.97
N PHE A 185 -13.09 -10.44 21.68
CA PHE A 185 -14.03 -9.33 21.85
C PHE A 185 -15.16 -9.86 22.74
N GLN A 186 -15.53 -9.19 23.83
CA GLN A 186 -16.58 -9.72 24.72
C GLN A 186 -17.97 -9.70 24.06
N SER A 187 -18.19 -8.77 23.13
CA SER A 187 -19.47 -8.58 22.44
C SER A 187 -19.63 -9.37 21.13
N TYR A 188 -18.57 -10.03 20.64
CA TYR A 188 -18.55 -10.73 19.35
C TYR A 188 -17.80 -12.06 19.43
N ASN A 189 -17.90 -12.89 18.38
CA ASN A 189 -17.21 -14.18 18.31
C ASN A 189 -15.68 -14.02 18.42
N ILE A 190 -15.04 -14.98 19.09
CA ILE A 190 -13.58 -15.10 19.15
C ILE A 190 -13.04 -15.36 17.74
N LEU A 191 -12.14 -14.48 17.26
CA LEU A 191 -11.48 -14.65 15.97
C LEU A 191 -10.09 -15.25 16.21
N THR A 192 -9.77 -16.32 15.50
CA THR A 192 -8.46 -16.98 15.59
C THR A 192 -7.89 -17.19 14.20
N CYS A 193 -6.64 -16.83 14.00
CA CYS A 193 -5.89 -17.17 12.79
C CYS A 193 -4.50 -17.67 13.12
N THR A 194 -3.95 -18.47 12.21
CA THR A 194 -2.53 -18.83 12.22
C THR A 194 -1.84 -18.03 11.13
N ILE A 195 -0.76 -17.35 11.48
CA ILE A 195 0.12 -16.67 10.55
C ILE A 195 1.44 -17.40 10.45
N THR A 196 2.16 -17.19 9.36
CA THR A 196 3.58 -17.53 9.26
C THR A 196 4.38 -16.26 9.55
N CYS A 197 5.53 -16.36 10.22
CA CYS A 197 6.42 -15.21 10.37
C CYS A 197 6.70 -14.55 9.01
N ASN A 198 6.50 -13.23 8.94
CA ASN A 198 6.56 -12.40 7.72
C ASN A 198 5.38 -12.57 6.73
N ASP A 199 4.28 -13.22 7.14
CA ASP A 199 3.02 -13.27 6.38
C ASP A 199 1.85 -12.90 7.30
N ASP A 200 1.38 -11.65 7.20
CA ASP A 200 0.27 -11.12 7.98
C ASP A 200 -1.08 -11.12 7.23
N THR A 201 -1.15 -11.79 6.06
CA THR A 201 -2.35 -11.84 5.20
C THR A 201 -3.62 -12.21 5.96
N ALA A 202 -3.52 -13.24 6.80
CA ALA A 202 -4.67 -13.75 7.55
C ALA A 202 -5.16 -12.75 8.60
N ILE A 203 -4.26 -11.95 9.20
CA ILE A 203 -4.63 -10.88 10.14
C ILE A 203 -5.40 -9.80 9.40
N TRP A 204 -4.83 -9.27 8.31
CA TRP A 204 -5.45 -8.19 7.54
C TRP A 204 -6.82 -8.58 7.01
N ARG A 205 -6.96 -9.80 6.48
CA ARG A 205 -8.26 -10.31 6.05
C ARG A 205 -9.30 -10.26 7.16
N ILE A 206 -8.94 -10.67 8.38
CA ILE A 206 -9.86 -10.67 9.53
C ILE A 206 -10.21 -9.24 9.96
N LEU A 207 -9.21 -8.37 10.09
CA LEU A 207 -9.43 -6.99 10.53
C LEU A 207 -10.27 -6.20 9.53
N PHE A 208 -10.02 -6.37 8.23
CA PHE A 208 -10.82 -5.71 7.20
C PHE A 208 -12.24 -6.27 7.10
N GLN A 209 -12.43 -7.59 7.23
CA GLN A 209 -13.78 -8.16 7.32
C GLN A 209 -14.57 -7.62 8.51
N ALA A 210 -13.90 -7.37 9.64
CA ALA A 210 -14.53 -6.75 10.80
C ALA A 210 -14.87 -5.27 10.54
N LYS A 211 -14.00 -4.53 9.84
CA LYS A 211 -14.28 -3.17 9.38
C LYS A 211 -15.46 -3.12 8.40
N GLU A 212 -15.56 -4.03 7.44
CA GLU A 212 -16.66 -4.09 6.46
C GLU A 212 -18.02 -4.39 7.09
N LYS A 213 -18.01 -5.05 8.26
CA LYS A 213 -19.20 -5.28 9.08
C LYS A 213 -19.48 -4.15 10.06
N ASP A 214 -18.78 -3.02 9.92
CA ASP A 214 -18.85 -1.85 10.80
C ASP A 214 -18.57 -2.17 12.28
N ILE A 215 -17.81 -3.25 12.55
CA ILE A 215 -17.40 -3.62 13.91
C ILE A 215 -16.25 -2.71 14.37
N PHE A 216 -15.32 -2.38 13.46
CA PHE A 216 -14.17 -1.51 13.71
C PHE A 216 -14.17 -0.32 12.79
N SER A 217 -13.78 0.85 13.31
CA SER A 217 -13.30 1.92 12.46
C SER A 217 -11.93 1.57 11.86
N ILE A 218 -11.51 2.33 10.85
CA ILE A 218 -10.16 2.18 10.30
C ILE A 218 -9.07 2.44 11.35
N ILE A 219 -9.32 3.36 12.28
CA ILE A 219 -8.41 3.69 13.38
C ILE A 219 -8.28 2.50 14.33
N ASP A 220 -9.38 1.82 14.64
CA ASP A 220 -9.38 0.63 15.50
C ASP A 220 -8.60 -0.53 14.86
N VAL A 221 -8.78 -0.74 13.55
CA VAL A 221 -8.01 -1.73 12.78
C VAL A 221 -6.51 -1.49 12.94
N LEU A 222 -6.06 -0.24 12.79
CA LEU A 222 -4.65 0.12 12.92
C LEU A 222 -4.13 -0.07 14.35
N ARG A 223 -4.90 0.34 15.36
CA ARG A 223 -4.53 0.14 16.78
C ARG A 223 -4.39 -1.34 17.13
N ILE A 224 -5.34 -2.17 16.68
CA ILE A 224 -5.29 -3.63 16.86
C ILE A 224 -4.05 -4.20 16.17
N PHE A 225 -3.81 -3.83 14.92
CA PHE A 225 -2.68 -4.34 14.15
C PHE A 225 -1.33 -4.01 14.79
N ILE A 226 -1.12 -2.75 15.21
CA ILE A 226 0.11 -2.33 15.91
C ILE A 226 0.33 -3.18 17.17
N SER A 227 -0.74 -3.45 17.91
CA SER A 227 -0.69 -4.25 19.13
C SER A 227 -0.37 -5.73 18.85
N ILE A 228 -0.93 -6.31 17.79
CA ILE A 228 -0.54 -7.64 17.29
C ILE A 228 0.95 -7.67 16.97
N GLN A 229 1.47 -6.66 16.25
CA GLN A 229 2.88 -6.59 15.90
C GLN A 229 3.81 -6.47 17.12
N GLY A 230 3.40 -5.69 18.13
CA GLY A 230 4.10 -5.64 19.41
C GLY A 230 4.19 -7.01 20.10
N ASN A 231 3.09 -7.77 20.11
CA ASN A 231 3.04 -9.10 20.71
C ASN A 231 3.87 -10.12 19.90
N VAL A 232 3.81 -10.10 18.57
CA VAL A 232 4.63 -10.93 17.69
C VAL A 232 6.11 -10.69 17.96
N LYS A 233 6.54 -9.41 18.03
CA LYS A 233 7.93 -9.06 18.37
C LYS A 233 8.35 -9.60 19.73
N SER A 234 7.47 -9.53 20.73
CA SER A 234 7.72 -10.07 22.07
C SER A 234 7.88 -11.60 22.06
N VAL A 235 6.98 -12.32 21.39
CA VAL A 235 7.04 -13.78 21.23
C VAL A 235 8.33 -14.18 20.52
N ILE A 236 8.66 -13.54 19.40
CA ILE A 236 9.91 -13.80 18.67
C ILE A 236 11.15 -13.55 19.53
N SER A 237 11.18 -12.45 20.30
CA SER A 237 12.30 -12.15 21.19
C SER A 237 12.45 -13.20 22.30
N LYS A 238 11.34 -13.70 22.85
CA LYS A 238 11.34 -14.75 23.88
C LYS A 238 11.78 -16.09 23.29
N LEU A 239 11.31 -16.46 22.10
CA LEU A 239 11.73 -17.68 21.40
C LEU A 239 13.23 -17.69 21.12
N ARG A 240 13.82 -16.55 20.74
CA ARG A 240 15.27 -16.42 20.52
C ARG A 240 16.10 -16.57 21.80
N ASN A 241 15.54 -16.17 22.94
CA ASN A 241 16.21 -16.24 24.24
C ASN A 241 15.95 -17.57 24.97
N SER A 242 15.02 -18.39 24.48
CA SER A 242 14.77 -19.72 25.03
C SER A 242 15.80 -20.71 24.51
N ASN A 243 16.52 -21.37 25.42
CA ASN A 243 17.41 -22.48 25.08
C ASN A 243 16.63 -23.76 24.72
N GLU A 244 15.31 -23.79 24.92
CA GLU A 244 14.44 -24.92 24.64
C GLU A 244 13.29 -24.54 23.69
N LEU A 245 13.32 -25.10 22.47
CA LEU A 245 12.30 -24.95 21.42
C LEU A 245 10.90 -25.53 21.78
N LYS A 246 10.69 -25.97 23.02
CA LYS A 246 9.47 -26.69 23.46
C LYS A 246 8.53 -25.89 24.35
N GLU A 247 8.93 -24.70 24.83
CA GLU A 247 8.02 -23.86 25.61
C GLU A 247 7.04 -23.12 24.70
N VAL A 248 5.74 -23.17 25.05
CA VAL A 248 4.73 -22.31 24.44
C VAL A 248 4.95 -20.89 24.97
N VAL A 249 5.46 -20.04 24.11
CA VAL A 249 5.69 -18.63 24.36
C VAL A 249 4.44 -17.87 23.91
N SER A 250 3.81 -17.17 24.85
CA SER A 250 2.72 -16.25 24.53
C SER A 250 2.99 -14.82 24.98
N CYS A 251 2.32 -13.89 24.31
CA CYS A 251 2.23 -12.49 24.69
C CYS A 251 0.80 -12.02 24.45
N SER A 252 0.26 -11.24 25.39
CA SER A 252 -1.06 -10.65 25.26
C SER A 252 -1.04 -9.16 25.54
N SER A 253 -1.97 -8.46 24.90
CA SER A 253 -2.17 -7.03 25.05
C SER A 253 -3.66 -6.71 25.01
N LYS A 254 -4.01 -5.51 25.49
CA LYS A 254 -5.34 -4.94 25.37
C LYS A 254 -5.30 -3.69 24.53
N VAL A 255 -6.29 -3.54 23.65
CA VAL A 255 -6.44 -2.35 22.80
C VAL A 255 -7.79 -1.72 23.09
N LYS A 256 -7.74 -0.45 23.49
CA LYS A 256 -8.94 0.34 23.70
C LYS A 256 -9.51 0.79 22.36
N ILE A 257 -10.78 0.48 22.14
CA ILE A 257 -11.55 0.87 20.97
C ILE A 257 -12.55 1.94 21.38
N ASP A 258 -12.71 2.96 20.54
CA ASP A 258 -13.47 4.16 20.90
C ASP A 258 -15.00 3.89 20.97
N SER A 259 -15.46 2.79 20.36
CA SER A 259 -16.87 2.42 20.23
C SER A 259 -17.33 1.24 21.10
N GLN A 260 -16.43 0.51 21.77
CA GLN A 260 -16.72 -0.77 22.46
C GLN A 260 -15.75 -1.04 23.64
N GLU A 261 -15.94 -2.19 24.31
CA GLU A 261 -14.99 -2.69 25.30
C GLU A 261 -13.64 -3.09 24.70
N ASP A 262 -12.61 -3.13 25.55
CA ASP A 262 -11.23 -3.43 25.15
C ASP A 262 -11.10 -4.77 24.42
N VAL A 263 -10.34 -4.75 23.32
CA VAL A 263 -9.97 -5.94 22.56
C VAL A 263 -8.79 -6.61 23.22
N VAL A 264 -8.90 -7.90 23.52
CA VAL A 264 -7.77 -8.70 24.01
C VAL A 264 -7.12 -9.43 22.84
N ILE A 265 -5.82 -9.22 22.68
CA ILE A 265 -5.01 -9.84 21.63
C ILE A 265 -4.04 -10.78 22.31
N GLU A 266 -3.96 -12.02 21.84
CA GLU A 266 -3.02 -13.03 22.30
C GLU A 266 -2.28 -13.61 21.09
N VAL A 267 -0.95 -13.67 21.17
CA VAL A 267 -0.07 -14.28 20.17
C VAL A 267 0.71 -15.39 20.86
N SER A 268 0.73 -16.59 20.28
CA SER A 268 1.54 -17.71 20.73
C SER A 268 2.24 -18.42 19.57
N ASN A 269 3.33 -19.16 19.83
CA ASN A 269 3.87 -20.16 18.89
C ASN A 269 3.20 -21.52 19.03
#